data_AF-A0A0R1JGJ2-F1
#
_entry.id   AF-A0A0R1JGJ2-F1
#
_cell.length_a   1.000
_cell.length_b   1.000
_cell.length_c   1.000
_cell.angle_alpha   90.00
_cell.angle_beta   90.00
_cell.angle_gamma   90.00
#
_symmetry.space_group_name_H-M   'P 1'
#
loop_
_entity.id
_entity.type
_entity.pdbx_description
1 polymer ?
#
loop_
_entity_poly.entity_id
_entity_poly.type
_entity_poly.pdbx_seq_one_letter_code
_entity_poly.pdbx_strand_id
1 'polypeptide(L)'
;MLRTFNQWWGHFSGLATVSTQAATTILSVMSLLFVVLLTQALMNSRPDGGAITVVNVAAYAIVNARLQQVGSGNPFILACVMTAVTVGLWALLTWGQKKLAPIDSQLAALRHFLAVCVVAGYLLGLAWMMQRIPVIGMQTALGWLTMDHPFWVFVLVFVEMGLWYIGINGYGVLAPVVFLFAYRNLTVDLGAIASNRAPQAILTPNFWDYFLSFSGAGLVGALVILCLVNPNPDLKRLGRSSFSSILFSVSEPILYGLPITMNPYLLVPFLFGTPLLGVAQWFVFKLGWVALPAFHVADLPLPFSVLLSTLDWRSLVLAAVTIAVATAMYAPGLIRWSKVRPADTSDDDFTDLDVDF
;
A
#
# COMPACT_ATOMS: atom_id res chain seq x y z
N MET A 1 4.38 21.24 24.06
CA MET A 1 4.88 20.43 22.92
C MET A 1 4.00 20.52 21.67
N LEU A 2 2.68 20.34 21.74
CA LEU A 2 1.81 20.44 20.54
C LEU A 2 1.80 21.84 19.87
N ARG A 3 1.85 22.95 20.65
CA ARG A 3 1.92 24.31 20.08
C ARG A 3 3.19 24.60 19.29
N THR A 4 4.34 24.12 19.77
CA THR A 4 5.64 24.22 19.06
C THR A 4 5.67 23.33 17.83
N PHE A 5 4.90 22.23 17.83
CA PHE A 5 4.77 21.32 16.69
C PHE A 5 3.94 21.90 15.55
N ASN A 6 2.87 22.64 15.87
CA ASN A 6 2.12 23.38 14.85
C ASN A 6 2.96 24.47 14.17
N GLN A 7 3.93 25.06 14.88
CA GLN A 7 4.86 26.01 14.31
C GLN A 7 5.88 25.35 13.36
N TRP A 8 6.29 24.10 13.63
CA TRP A 8 7.20 23.33 12.77
C TRP A 8 6.68 23.21 11.33
N TRP A 9 5.40 22.85 11.18
CA TRP A 9 4.76 22.68 9.87
C TRP A 9 4.62 23.99 9.09
N GLY A 10 4.51 25.13 9.79
CA GLY A 10 4.42 26.45 9.15
C GLY A 10 5.64 26.79 8.30
N HIS A 11 6.83 26.29 8.67
CA HIS A 11 8.06 26.47 7.90
C HIS A 11 8.04 25.79 6.54
N PHE A 12 7.17 24.80 6.33
CA PHE A 12 7.09 24.00 5.11
C PHE A 12 5.82 24.24 4.30
N SER A 13 5.05 25.28 4.61
CA SER A 13 3.79 25.63 3.92
C SER A 13 3.96 25.81 2.40
N GLY A 14 5.06 26.41 1.95
CA GLY A 14 5.38 26.55 0.52
C GLY A 14 5.63 25.21 -0.17
N LEU A 15 6.45 24.35 0.45
CA LEU A 15 6.72 22.99 -0.04
C LEU A 15 5.44 22.16 -0.06
N ALA A 16 4.66 22.20 1.01
CA ALA A 16 3.38 21.52 1.11
C ALA A 16 2.38 21.99 0.04
N THR A 17 2.37 23.27 -0.33
CA THR A 17 1.50 23.79 -1.41
C THR A 17 1.84 23.12 -2.74
N VAL A 18 3.13 23.09 -3.10
CA VAL A 18 3.61 22.44 -4.33
C VAL A 18 3.35 20.93 -4.28
N SER A 19 3.64 20.28 -3.15
CA SER A 19 3.36 18.85 -2.93
C SER A 19 1.87 18.54 -2.99
N THR A 20 0.99 19.40 -2.48
CA THR A 20 -0.47 19.24 -2.55
C THR A 20 -0.93 19.26 -4.00
N GLN A 21 -0.43 20.21 -4.79
CA GLN A 21 -0.79 20.33 -6.21
C GLN A 21 -0.31 19.11 -7.00
N ALA A 22 0.93 18.67 -6.77
CA ALA A 22 1.48 17.46 -7.37
C ALA A 22 0.68 16.21 -6.96
N ALA A 23 0.45 16.00 -5.66
CA ALA A 23 -0.30 14.86 -5.15
C ALA A 23 -1.74 14.82 -5.70
N THR A 24 -2.43 15.96 -5.73
CA THR A 24 -3.80 16.04 -6.27
C THR A 24 -3.83 15.69 -7.76
N THR A 25 -2.84 16.18 -8.52
CA THR A 25 -2.70 15.85 -9.95
C THR A 25 -2.40 14.37 -10.16
N ILE A 26 -1.45 13.81 -9.41
CA ILE A 26 -1.12 12.39 -9.47
C ILE A 26 -2.33 11.54 -9.12
N LEU A 27 -3.07 11.86 -8.06
CA LEU A 27 -4.23 11.07 -7.62
C LEU A 27 -5.39 11.15 -8.61
N SER A 28 -5.65 12.32 -9.19
CA SER A 28 -6.68 12.46 -10.22
C SER A 28 -6.34 11.64 -11.47
N VAL A 29 -5.08 11.65 -11.93
CA VAL A 29 -4.64 10.85 -13.08
C VAL A 29 -4.59 9.35 -12.76
N MET A 30 -4.03 8.96 -11.62
CA MET A 30 -3.92 7.56 -11.19
C MET A 30 -5.30 6.92 -10.99
N SER A 31 -6.26 7.65 -10.42
CA SER A 31 -7.60 7.11 -10.24
C SER A 31 -8.34 6.92 -11.58
N LEU A 32 -8.11 7.77 -12.57
CA LEU A 32 -8.62 7.57 -13.94
C LEU A 32 -7.99 6.34 -14.60
N LEU A 33 -6.66 6.20 -14.52
CA LEU A 33 -5.95 5.02 -15.03
C LEU A 33 -6.42 3.74 -14.33
N PHE A 34 -6.65 3.81 -13.03
CA PHE A 34 -7.15 2.69 -12.25
C PHE A 34 -8.55 2.25 -12.71
N VAL A 35 -9.46 3.17 -13.02
CA VAL A 35 -10.77 2.83 -13.63
C VAL A 35 -10.58 2.12 -14.97
N VAL A 36 -9.70 2.62 -15.83
CA VAL A 36 -9.41 2.00 -17.13
C VAL A 36 -8.94 0.56 -16.94
N LEU A 37 -7.87 0.38 -16.16
CA LEU A 37 -7.22 -0.91 -15.96
C LEU A 37 -8.14 -1.91 -15.25
N LEU A 38 -8.87 -1.47 -14.23
CA LEU A 38 -9.80 -2.34 -13.50
C LEU A 38 -10.96 -2.80 -14.39
N THR A 39 -11.52 -1.89 -15.20
CA THR A 39 -12.61 -2.24 -16.13
C THR A 39 -12.11 -3.20 -17.20
N GLN A 40 -10.93 -2.94 -17.78
CA GLN A 40 -10.33 -3.84 -18.76
C GLN A 40 -10.01 -5.21 -18.16
N ALA A 41 -9.47 -5.27 -16.94
CA ALA A 41 -9.17 -6.53 -16.26
C ALA A 41 -10.44 -7.38 -16.06
N LEU A 42 -11.55 -6.76 -15.62
CA LEU A 42 -12.83 -7.45 -15.42
C LEU A 42 -13.56 -7.82 -16.72
N MET A 43 -13.27 -7.10 -17.81
CA MET A 43 -13.93 -7.26 -19.10
C MET A 43 -13.04 -7.92 -20.17
N ASN A 44 -11.84 -8.36 -19.82
CA ASN A 44 -10.79 -8.79 -20.76
C ASN A 44 -11.23 -9.91 -21.71
N SER A 45 -12.18 -10.74 -21.27
CA SER A 45 -12.73 -11.86 -22.05
C SER A 45 -13.96 -11.48 -22.90
N ARG A 46 -14.36 -10.21 -22.96
CA ARG A 46 -15.55 -9.75 -23.69
C ARG A 46 -15.21 -8.80 -24.84
N PRO A 47 -15.84 -8.98 -26.02
CA PRO A 47 -15.60 -8.13 -27.20
C PRO A 47 -15.98 -6.66 -26.95
N ASP A 48 -16.96 -6.40 -26.09
CA ASP A 48 -17.45 -5.05 -25.78
C ASP A 48 -16.64 -4.33 -24.68
N GLY A 49 -15.57 -4.96 -24.18
CA GLY A 49 -14.81 -4.47 -23.02
C GLY A 49 -14.25 -3.06 -23.21
N GLY A 50 -13.80 -2.72 -24.41
CA GLY A 50 -13.31 -1.37 -24.74
C GLY A 50 -14.39 -0.30 -24.61
N ALA A 51 -15.58 -0.53 -25.18
CA ALA A 51 -16.69 0.42 -25.14
C ALA A 51 -17.19 0.65 -23.71
N ILE A 52 -17.28 -0.41 -22.91
CA ILE A 52 -17.69 -0.34 -21.50
C ILE A 52 -16.65 0.41 -20.66
N THR A 53 -15.37 0.24 -20.98
CA THR A 53 -14.29 1.01 -20.34
C THR A 53 -14.46 2.50 -20.61
N VAL A 54 -14.69 2.90 -21.86
CA VAL A 54 -14.91 4.32 -22.22
C VAL A 54 -16.10 4.91 -21.47
N VAL A 55 -17.21 4.18 -21.43
CA VAL A 55 -18.41 4.54 -20.66
C VAL A 55 -18.08 4.71 -19.19
N ASN A 56 -17.40 3.73 -18.58
CA ASN A 56 -17.12 3.74 -17.14
C ASN A 56 -16.18 4.89 -16.77
N VAL A 57 -15.21 5.21 -17.63
CA VAL A 57 -14.32 6.38 -17.46
C VAL A 57 -15.12 7.69 -17.51
N ALA A 58 -16.01 7.86 -18.49
CA ALA A 58 -16.85 9.05 -18.58
C ALA A 58 -17.77 9.21 -17.37
N ALA A 59 -18.41 8.11 -16.95
CA ALA A 59 -19.22 8.02 -15.74
C ALA A 59 -18.45 8.46 -14.50
N TYR A 60 -17.28 7.86 -14.31
CA TYR A 60 -16.40 8.11 -13.20
C TYR A 60 -15.94 9.58 -13.18
N ALA A 61 -15.52 10.14 -14.31
CA ALA A 61 -15.06 11.52 -14.39
C ALA A 61 -16.15 12.51 -13.96
N ILE A 62 -17.40 12.31 -14.40
CA ILE A 62 -18.54 13.15 -14.02
C ILE A 62 -18.81 13.08 -12.51
N VAL A 63 -18.88 11.87 -11.97
CA VAL A 63 -19.19 11.67 -10.54
C VAL A 63 -18.03 12.14 -9.65
N ASN A 64 -16.79 11.85 -10.03
CA ASN A 64 -15.60 12.27 -9.30
C ASN A 64 -15.49 13.80 -9.28
N ALA A 65 -15.68 14.48 -10.42
CA ALA A 65 -15.64 15.93 -10.49
C ALA A 65 -16.67 16.58 -9.53
N ARG A 66 -17.87 15.99 -9.41
CA ARG A 66 -18.89 16.44 -8.46
C ARG A 66 -18.50 16.17 -7.01
N LEU A 67 -18.04 14.97 -6.70
CA LEU A 67 -17.66 14.59 -5.34
C LEU A 67 -16.50 15.46 -4.82
N GLN A 68 -15.51 15.75 -5.66
CA GLN A 68 -14.39 16.64 -5.33
C GLN A 68 -14.84 18.09 -5.07
N GLN A 69 -15.84 18.60 -5.80
CA GLN A 69 -16.39 19.95 -5.55
C GLN A 69 -16.99 20.11 -4.14
N VAL A 70 -17.51 19.02 -3.57
CA VAL A 70 -18.09 19.01 -2.21
C VAL A 70 -17.08 18.56 -1.14
N GLY A 71 -15.80 18.44 -1.50
CA GLY A 71 -14.73 17.98 -0.59
C GLY A 71 -14.93 16.55 -0.11
N SER A 72 -15.57 15.71 -0.92
CA SER A 72 -16.03 14.38 -0.53
C SER A 72 -15.53 13.31 -1.48
N GLY A 73 -15.34 12.09 -0.96
CA GLY A 73 -15.04 10.92 -1.78
C GLY A 73 -13.56 10.64 -1.98
N ASN A 74 -13.22 9.37 -1.86
CA ASN A 74 -11.93 8.83 -2.26
C ASN A 74 -12.02 8.45 -3.75
N PRO A 75 -11.23 9.07 -4.64
CA PRO A 75 -11.25 8.79 -6.09
C PRO A 75 -11.12 7.29 -6.41
N PHE A 76 -10.29 6.55 -5.68
CA PHE A 76 -10.09 5.14 -5.94
C PHE A 76 -11.23 4.24 -5.42
N ILE A 77 -11.83 4.58 -4.26
CA ILE A 77 -13.02 3.83 -3.80
C ILE A 77 -14.18 4.07 -4.78
N LEU A 78 -14.35 5.31 -5.23
CA LEU A 78 -15.31 5.62 -6.27
C LEU A 78 -15.02 4.81 -7.55
N ALA A 79 -13.75 4.71 -7.96
CA ALA A 79 -13.35 3.91 -9.11
C ALA A 79 -13.76 2.43 -8.97
N CYS A 80 -13.52 1.82 -7.79
CA CYS A 80 -13.95 0.45 -7.50
C CYS A 80 -15.48 0.30 -7.58
N VAL A 81 -16.23 1.18 -6.90
CA VAL A 81 -17.70 1.14 -6.87
C VAL A 81 -18.27 1.33 -8.26
N MET A 82 -17.82 2.36 -8.99
CA MET A 82 -18.29 2.66 -10.34
C MET A 82 -18.00 1.49 -11.28
N THR A 83 -16.81 0.89 -11.19
CA THR A 83 -16.46 -0.26 -12.02
C THR A 83 -17.29 -1.49 -11.70
N ALA A 84 -17.47 -1.81 -10.41
CA ALA A 84 -18.30 -2.94 -9.98
C ALA A 84 -19.75 -2.78 -10.44
N VAL A 85 -20.33 -1.57 -10.31
CA VAL A 85 -21.70 -1.31 -10.74
C VAL A 85 -21.81 -1.32 -12.26
N THR A 86 -20.90 -0.68 -12.99
CA THR A 86 -20.93 -0.66 -14.47
C THR A 86 -20.79 -2.07 -15.06
N VAL A 87 -19.83 -2.86 -14.57
CA VAL A 87 -19.63 -4.26 -15.01
C VAL A 87 -20.81 -5.13 -14.58
N GLY A 88 -21.34 -4.95 -13.37
CA GLY A 88 -22.49 -5.69 -12.85
C GLY A 88 -23.78 -5.44 -13.63
N LEU A 89 -24.08 -4.17 -13.93
CA LEU A 89 -25.23 -3.79 -14.75
C LEU A 89 -25.10 -4.32 -16.17
N TRP A 90 -23.90 -4.26 -16.75
CA TRP A 90 -23.65 -4.87 -18.05
C TRP A 90 -23.88 -6.39 -18.04
N ALA A 91 -23.43 -7.08 -16.98
CA ALA A 91 -23.68 -8.51 -16.80
C ALA A 91 -25.19 -8.82 -16.69
N LEU A 92 -25.95 -8.01 -15.95
CA LEU A 92 -27.41 -8.14 -15.84
C LEU A 92 -28.10 -7.90 -17.19
N LEU A 93 -27.68 -6.89 -17.94
CA LEU A 93 -28.21 -6.57 -19.26
C LEU A 93 -27.97 -7.70 -20.25
N THR A 94 -26.75 -8.19 -20.33
CA THR A 94 -26.40 -9.30 -21.23
C THR A 94 -27.08 -10.60 -20.82
N TRP A 95 -27.27 -10.84 -19.51
CA TRP A 95 -28.06 -11.95 -19.01
C TRP A 95 -29.54 -11.85 -19.41
N GLY A 96 -30.17 -10.67 -19.24
CA GLY A 96 -31.54 -10.40 -19.67
C GLY A 96 -31.70 -10.55 -21.18
N GLN A 97 -30.74 -10.06 -21.96
CA GLN A 97 -30.73 -10.21 -23.42
C GLN A 97 -30.57 -11.67 -23.85
N LYS A 98 -29.78 -12.49 -23.16
CA LYS A 98 -29.68 -13.93 -23.45
C LYS A 98 -31.01 -14.65 -23.23
N LYS A 99 -31.82 -14.23 -22.24
CA LYS A 99 -33.18 -14.76 -22.05
C LYS A 99 -34.16 -14.31 -23.14
N LEU A 100 -33.94 -13.14 -23.73
CA LEU A 100 -34.75 -12.56 -24.81
C LEU A 100 -34.25 -12.93 -26.22
N ALA A 101 -33.24 -13.80 -26.32
CA ALA A 101 -32.53 -14.15 -27.55
C ALA A 101 -33.29 -14.94 -28.65
N PRO A 102 -34.55 -15.43 -28.50
CA PRO A 102 -35.24 -16.06 -29.64
C PRO A 102 -35.64 -15.11 -30.78
N ILE A 103 -35.35 -13.80 -30.69
CA ILE A 103 -35.80 -12.79 -31.67
C ILE A 103 -34.62 -12.37 -32.57
N ASP A 104 -34.83 -12.51 -33.89
CA ASP A 104 -33.89 -12.54 -35.02
C ASP A 104 -32.76 -11.48 -35.12
N SER A 105 -31.81 -11.80 -36.02
CA SER A 105 -30.55 -11.11 -36.34
C SER A 105 -30.63 -9.62 -36.69
N GLN A 106 -31.79 -9.09 -37.07
CA GLN A 106 -31.99 -7.64 -37.31
C GLN A 106 -32.07 -6.82 -36.00
N LEU A 107 -32.35 -7.47 -34.86
CA LEU A 107 -32.41 -6.84 -33.54
C LEU A 107 -31.01 -6.69 -32.90
N ALA A 108 -29.94 -7.19 -33.52
CA ALA A 108 -28.58 -7.11 -32.97
C ALA A 108 -28.09 -5.66 -32.80
N ALA A 109 -28.42 -4.76 -33.73
CA ALA A 109 -28.13 -3.34 -33.59
C ALA A 109 -28.97 -2.69 -32.46
N LEU A 110 -30.24 -3.10 -32.33
CA LEU A 110 -31.10 -2.66 -31.23
C LEU A 110 -30.56 -3.11 -29.86
N ARG A 111 -29.87 -4.26 -29.78
CA ARG A 111 -29.24 -4.74 -28.54
C ARG A 111 -28.09 -3.85 -28.08
N HIS A 112 -27.25 -3.37 -28.99
CA HIS A 112 -26.18 -2.42 -28.68
C HIS A 112 -26.76 -1.05 -28.32
N PHE A 113 -27.78 -0.60 -29.06
CA PHE A 113 -28.51 0.64 -28.75
C PHE A 113 -29.18 0.60 -27.38
N LEU A 114 -29.89 -0.48 -27.04
CA LEU A 114 -30.51 -0.68 -25.73
C LEU A 114 -29.45 -0.74 -24.62
N ALA A 115 -28.31 -1.37 -24.87
CA ALA A 115 -27.23 -1.41 -23.90
C ALA A 115 -26.65 0.00 -23.66
N VAL A 116 -26.45 0.80 -24.71
CA VAL A 116 -26.04 2.21 -24.61
C VAL A 116 -27.11 3.06 -23.90
N CYS A 117 -28.40 2.85 -24.18
CA CYS A 117 -29.49 3.58 -23.53
C CYS A 117 -29.63 3.23 -22.05
N VAL A 118 -29.47 1.96 -21.66
CA VAL A 118 -29.50 1.58 -20.24
C VAL A 118 -28.27 2.08 -19.52
N VAL A 119 -27.10 2.01 -20.16
CA VAL A 119 -25.87 2.61 -19.66
C VAL A 119 -26.05 4.12 -19.47
N ALA A 120 -26.53 4.85 -20.46
CA ALA A 120 -26.77 6.29 -20.39
C ALA A 120 -27.83 6.64 -19.34
N GLY A 121 -28.90 5.84 -19.24
CA GLY A 121 -29.91 5.95 -18.19
C GLY A 121 -29.35 5.70 -16.80
N TYR A 122 -28.41 4.76 -16.66
CA TYR A 122 -27.66 4.53 -15.44
C TYR A 122 -26.77 5.72 -15.09
N LEU A 123 -26.04 6.31 -16.05
CA LEU A 123 -25.22 7.49 -15.82
C LEU A 123 -26.05 8.68 -15.36
N LEU A 124 -27.20 8.91 -16.00
CA LEU A 124 -28.12 9.98 -15.67
C LEU A 124 -28.83 9.73 -14.33
N GLY A 125 -29.23 8.49 -14.05
CA GLY A 125 -29.86 8.09 -12.80
C GLY A 125 -28.92 8.19 -11.61
N LEU A 126 -27.65 7.79 -11.79
CA LEU A 126 -26.64 7.90 -10.75
C LEU A 126 -26.25 9.36 -10.52
N ALA A 127 -26.09 10.16 -11.57
CA ALA A 127 -25.89 11.60 -11.45
C ALA A 127 -27.06 12.30 -10.73
N TRP A 128 -28.30 11.90 -11.02
CA TRP A 128 -29.51 12.41 -10.37
C TRP A 128 -29.63 11.98 -8.91
N MET A 129 -29.32 10.73 -8.58
CA MET A 129 -29.32 10.21 -7.22
C MET A 129 -28.25 10.91 -6.37
N MET A 130 -27.05 11.11 -6.92
CA MET A 130 -25.95 11.81 -6.24
C MET A 130 -26.27 13.28 -5.96
N GLN A 131 -27.18 13.91 -6.70
CA GLN A 131 -27.69 15.27 -6.39
C GLN A 131 -28.67 15.30 -5.21
N ARG A 132 -29.24 14.15 -4.81
CA ARG A 132 -30.28 14.08 -3.78
C ARG A 132 -29.83 13.45 -2.46
N ILE A 133 -28.72 12.72 -2.45
CA ILE A 133 -28.14 12.21 -1.20
C ILE A 133 -27.36 13.35 -0.52
N PRO A 134 -27.74 13.78 0.69
CA PRO A 134 -26.93 14.74 1.44
C PRO A 134 -25.54 14.12 1.68
N VAL A 135 -24.51 14.72 1.06
CA VAL A 135 -23.10 14.29 1.06
C VAL A 135 -22.56 13.97 2.47
N ILE A 136 -23.15 14.62 3.48
CA ILE A 136 -22.87 14.43 4.91
C ILE A 136 -23.07 12.97 5.34
N GLY A 137 -24.11 12.27 4.85
CA GLY A 137 -24.40 10.88 5.24
C GLY A 137 -23.35 9.87 4.77
N MET A 138 -22.79 10.07 3.57
CA MET A 138 -21.74 9.22 3.00
C MET A 138 -20.38 9.48 3.67
N GLN A 139 -20.10 10.73 4.07
CA GLN A 139 -18.93 11.08 4.87
C GLN A 139 -18.94 10.42 6.25
N THR A 140 -20.08 10.39 6.94
CA THR A 140 -20.21 9.64 8.21
C THR A 140 -20.11 8.13 7.99
N ALA A 141 -20.75 7.57 6.96
CA ALA A 141 -20.72 6.13 6.69
C ALA A 141 -19.31 5.62 6.32
N LEU A 142 -18.53 6.40 5.56
CA LEU A 142 -17.14 6.10 5.21
C LEU A 142 -16.13 6.58 6.27
N GLY A 143 -16.53 7.49 7.16
CA GLY A 143 -15.70 8.00 8.25
C GLY A 143 -15.35 6.95 9.30
N TRP A 144 -16.20 5.93 9.48
CA TRP A 144 -15.90 4.77 10.33
C TRP A 144 -14.88 3.79 9.70
N LEU A 145 -14.58 3.95 8.40
CA LEU A 145 -13.57 3.16 7.68
C LEU A 145 -12.19 3.84 7.67
N THR A 146 -11.91 4.82 8.54
CA THR A 146 -10.56 5.35 8.67
C THR A 146 -9.65 4.23 9.21
N MET A 147 -8.85 3.62 8.32
CA MET A 147 -7.83 2.63 8.68
C MET A 147 -6.70 3.20 9.57
N ASP A 148 -6.74 4.49 9.89
CA ASP A 148 -5.76 5.17 10.72
C ASP A 148 -6.00 4.96 12.23
N HIS A 149 -5.85 3.70 12.65
CA HIS A 149 -6.03 3.25 14.03
C HIS A 149 -5.03 2.13 14.33
N PRO A 150 -4.47 2.04 15.55
CA PRO A 150 -3.45 1.03 15.88
C PRO A 150 -3.94 -0.42 15.65
N PHE A 151 -5.22 -0.70 15.89
CA PHE A 151 -5.81 -2.01 15.54
C PHE A 151 -5.64 -2.36 14.05
N TRP A 152 -5.93 -1.42 13.15
CA TRP A 152 -5.82 -1.65 11.72
C TRP A 152 -4.37 -1.76 11.29
N VAL A 153 -3.46 -0.95 11.85
CA VAL A 153 -2.01 -1.10 11.65
C VAL A 153 -1.56 -2.51 12.02
N PHE A 154 -1.98 -3.02 13.19
CA PHE A 154 -1.67 -4.39 13.60
C PHE A 154 -2.18 -5.41 12.59
N VAL A 155 -3.48 -5.37 12.25
CA VAL A 155 -4.12 -6.34 11.35
C VAL A 155 -3.46 -6.32 9.97
N LEU A 156 -3.19 -5.14 9.44
CA LEU A 156 -2.59 -4.96 8.12
C LEU A 156 -1.19 -5.57 8.06
N VAL A 157 -0.31 -5.22 9.00
CA VAL A 157 1.05 -5.76 9.05
C VAL A 157 1.02 -7.26 9.38
N PHE A 158 0.14 -7.71 10.27
CA PHE A 158 -0.01 -9.13 10.60
C PHE A 158 -0.38 -9.97 9.36
N VAL A 159 -1.34 -9.51 8.56
CA VAL A 159 -1.72 -10.19 7.31
C VAL A 159 -0.57 -10.14 6.30
N GLU A 160 0.13 -9.00 6.19
CA GLU A 160 1.29 -8.86 5.30
C GLU A 160 2.36 -9.90 5.63
N MET A 161 2.73 -10.01 6.91
CA MET A 161 3.73 -10.95 7.38
C MET A 161 3.25 -12.40 7.24
N GLY A 162 1.95 -12.66 7.43
CA GLY A 162 1.37 -13.98 7.17
C GLY A 162 1.54 -14.42 5.72
N LEU A 163 1.31 -13.51 4.76
CA LEU A 163 1.51 -13.76 3.33
C LEU A 163 2.99 -14.01 3.00
N TRP A 164 3.89 -13.16 3.51
CA TRP A 164 5.34 -13.35 3.33
C TRP A 164 5.84 -14.66 3.93
N TYR A 165 5.32 -15.05 5.09
CA TYR A 165 5.70 -16.31 5.75
C TYR A 165 5.34 -17.54 4.94
N ILE A 166 4.26 -17.50 4.14
CA ILE A 166 3.88 -18.57 3.21
C ILE A 166 4.44 -18.40 1.79
N GLY A 167 5.28 -17.38 1.56
CA GLY A 167 5.98 -17.17 0.29
C GLY A 167 5.21 -16.33 -0.74
N ILE A 168 4.15 -15.65 -0.32
CA ILE A 168 3.41 -14.70 -1.15
C ILE A 168 3.91 -13.29 -0.84
N ASN A 169 4.11 -12.46 -1.86
CA ASN A 169 4.47 -11.06 -1.66
C ASN A 169 3.31 -10.30 -0.97
N GLY A 170 3.39 -10.18 0.36
CA GLY A 170 2.34 -9.57 1.18
C GLY A 170 2.12 -8.10 0.85
N TYR A 171 3.21 -7.37 0.59
CA TYR A 171 3.17 -5.96 0.18
C TYR A 171 2.36 -5.80 -1.11
N GLY A 172 2.68 -6.58 -2.15
CA GLY A 172 1.99 -6.52 -3.44
C GLY A 172 0.50 -6.86 -3.36
N VAL A 173 0.12 -7.77 -2.47
CA VAL A 173 -1.29 -8.14 -2.26
C VAL A 173 -2.07 -7.05 -1.53
N LEU A 174 -1.47 -6.42 -0.51
CA LEU A 174 -2.17 -5.45 0.35
C LEU A 174 -2.09 -4.01 -0.15
N ALA A 175 -1.02 -3.64 -0.87
CA ALA A 175 -0.79 -2.29 -1.37
C ALA A 175 -2.02 -1.71 -2.11
N PRO A 176 -2.71 -2.43 -3.01
CA PRO A 176 -3.89 -1.89 -3.69
C PRO A 176 -5.03 -1.52 -2.75
N VAL A 177 -5.16 -2.16 -1.58
CA VAL A 177 -6.20 -1.85 -0.59
C VAL A 177 -5.74 -0.72 0.32
N VAL A 178 -4.53 -0.82 0.83
CA VAL A 178 -3.93 0.13 1.78
C VAL A 178 -3.82 1.52 1.15
N PHE A 179 -3.30 1.58 -0.08
CA PHE A 179 -3.06 2.84 -0.77
C PHE A 179 -4.35 3.57 -1.14
N LEU A 180 -5.50 2.88 -1.25
CA LEU A 180 -6.81 3.56 -1.33
C LEU A 180 -6.93 4.55 -0.19
N PHE A 181 -6.75 4.10 1.05
CA PHE A 181 -6.95 4.93 2.23
C PHE A 181 -5.78 5.87 2.49
N ALA A 182 -4.56 5.37 2.36
CA ALA A 182 -3.35 6.10 2.72
C ALA A 182 -3.14 7.37 1.87
N TYR A 183 -3.36 7.31 0.56
CA TYR A 183 -3.20 8.49 -0.31
C TYR A 183 -4.24 9.57 -0.06
N ARG A 184 -5.47 9.20 0.34
CA ARG A 184 -6.47 10.17 0.77
C ARG A 184 -5.98 10.92 2.01
N ASN A 185 -5.49 10.19 3.01
CA ASN A 185 -4.96 10.76 4.25
C ASN A 185 -3.81 11.72 3.98
N LEU A 186 -2.85 11.32 3.14
CA LEU A 186 -1.73 12.15 2.72
C LEU A 186 -2.21 13.47 2.09
N THR A 187 -3.23 13.43 1.24
CA THR A 187 -3.78 14.64 0.59
C THR A 187 -4.42 15.60 1.59
N VAL A 188 -5.18 15.05 2.55
CA VAL A 188 -5.81 15.85 3.62
C VAL A 188 -4.75 16.55 4.46
N ASP A 189 -3.69 15.83 4.82
CA ASP A 189 -2.59 16.36 5.62
C ASP A 189 -1.77 17.42 4.87
N LEU A 190 -1.44 17.19 3.61
CA LEU A 190 -0.77 18.19 2.77
C LEU A 190 -1.59 19.48 2.65
N GLY A 191 -2.91 19.37 2.45
CA GLY A 191 -3.81 20.53 2.44
C GLY A 191 -3.90 21.25 3.79
N ALA A 192 -3.81 20.52 4.90
CA ALA A 192 -3.72 21.10 6.23
C ALA A 192 -2.42 21.91 6.38
N ILE A 193 -1.26 21.33 6.02
CA ILE A 193 0.05 22.00 6.10
C ILE A 193 0.10 23.24 5.21
N ALA A 194 -0.41 23.16 3.98
CA ALA A 194 -0.51 24.30 3.06
C ALA A 194 -1.35 25.45 3.65
N SER A 195 -2.32 25.13 4.52
CA SER A 195 -3.14 26.10 5.26
C SER A 195 -2.58 26.46 6.64
N ASN A 196 -1.30 26.18 6.92
CA ASN A 196 -0.65 26.37 8.23
C ASN A 196 -1.35 25.65 9.40
N ARG A 197 -1.97 24.50 9.13
CA ARG A 197 -2.54 23.59 10.13
C ARG A 197 -1.67 22.34 10.24
N ALA A 198 -1.65 21.74 11.42
CA ALA A 198 -0.91 20.49 11.59
C ALA A 198 -1.61 19.31 10.89
N PRO A 199 -0.84 18.39 10.31
CA PRO A 199 -1.37 17.11 9.83
C PRO A 199 -1.92 16.30 11.00
N GLN A 200 -2.85 15.40 10.71
CA GLN A 200 -3.50 14.57 11.72
C GLN A 200 -3.42 13.08 11.42
N ALA A 201 -3.26 12.70 10.15
CA ALA A 201 -3.26 11.30 9.77
C ALA A 201 -1.86 10.68 9.93
N ILE A 202 -1.80 9.47 10.49
CA ILE A 202 -0.56 8.72 10.65
C ILE A 202 -0.43 7.71 9.51
N LEU A 203 -1.50 6.96 9.21
CA LEU A 203 -1.52 6.02 8.10
C LEU A 203 -1.53 6.76 6.74
N THR A 204 -0.34 7.07 6.26
CA THR A 204 -0.03 7.56 4.91
C THR A 204 0.84 6.54 4.17
N PRO A 205 1.04 6.65 2.84
CA PRO A 205 1.91 5.72 2.10
C PRO A 205 3.32 5.68 2.70
N ASN A 206 3.84 6.86 3.06
CA ASN A 206 5.16 7.01 3.64
C ASN A 206 5.29 6.37 5.03
N PHE A 207 4.23 6.38 5.85
CA PHE A 207 4.23 5.65 7.12
C PHE A 207 4.37 4.15 6.90
N TRP A 208 3.66 3.62 5.90
CA TRP A 208 3.78 2.20 5.54
C TRP A 208 5.19 1.89 5.03
N ASP A 209 5.64 2.58 3.97
CA ASP A 209 6.88 2.25 3.28
C ASP A 209 8.13 2.55 4.13
N TYR A 210 8.15 3.66 4.87
CA TYR A 210 9.35 4.16 5.55
C TYR A 210 9.33 4.02 7.07
N PHE A 211 8.29 3.44 7.66
CA PHE A 211 8.29 3.13 9.10
C PHE A 211 7.81 1.71 9.38
N LEU A 212 6.71 1.24 8.79
CA LEU A 212 6.27 -0.15 8.97
C LEU A 212 7.20 -1.13 8.25
N SER A 213 7.66 -0.77 7.05
CA SER A 213 8.55 -1.58 6.20
C SER A 213 9.94 -0.97 6.02
N PHE A 214 10.36 -0.12 6.96
CA PHE A 214 11.69 0.48 6.95
C PHE A 214 12.75 -0.61 7.22
N SER A 215 13.62 -0.87 6.23
CA SER A 215 14.56 -2.01 6.11
C SER A 215 13.97 -3.32 5.58
N GLY A 216 12.79 -3.26 4.97
CA GLY A 216 12.11 -4.38 4.32
C GLY A 216 10.95 -4.95 5.13
N ALA A 217 10.20 -5.86 4.49
CA ALA A 217 9.10 -6.61 5.06
C ALA A 217 9.53 -7.29 6.36
N GLY A 218 8.82 -7.05 7.46
CA GLY A 218 9.16 -7.66 8.75
C GLY A 218 10.33 -7.02 9.48
N LEU A 219 10.83 -5.86 9.04
CA LEU A 219 12.06 -5.24 9.57
C LEU A 219 13.27 -6.19 9.45
N VAL A 220 13.34 -6.94 8.34
CA VAL A 220 14.37 -7.97 8.11
C VAL A 220 15.80 -7.41 8.00
N GLY A 221 15.98 -6.10 7.88
CA GLY A 221 17.27 -5.47 8.11
C GLY A 221 17.88 -5.81 9.48
N ALA A 222 17.04 -6.07 10.49
CA ALA A 222 17.48 -6.57 11.78
C ALA A 222 18.18 -7.93 11.69
N LEU A 223 17.69 -8.82 10.82
CA LEU A 223 18.30 -10.12 10.55
C LEU A 223 19.59 -9.97 9.76
N VAL A 224 19.67 -9.02 8.82
CA VAL A 224 20.93 -8.70 8.13
C VAL A 224 22.00 -8.27 9.12
N ILE A 225 21.68 -7.38 10.06
CA ILE A 225 22.61 -6.96 11.13
C ILE A 225 23.07 -8.17 11.94
N LEU A 226 22.14 -9.02 12.37
CA LEU A 226 22.47 -10.23 13.12
C LEU A 226 23.35 -11.21 12.33
N CYS A 227 23.12 -11.37 11.04
CA CYS A 227 23.92 -12.20 10.14
C CYS A 227 25.34 -11.65 9.97
N LEU A 228 25.50 -10.32 9.84
CA LEU A 228 26.81 -9.66 9.69
C LEU A 228 27.73 -9.85 10.91
N VAL A 229 27.14 -9.90 12.11
CA VAL A 229 27.86 -10.11 13.38
C VAL A 229 27.91 -11.58 13.80
N ASN A 230 27.28 -12.48 13.02
CA ASN A 230 27.25 -13.90 13.34
C ASN A 230 28.65 -14.53 13.14
N PRO A 231 29.11 -15.43 14.03
CA PRO A 231 30.36 -16.14 13.84
C PRO A 231 30.35 -17.12 12.65
N ASN A 232 29.19 -17.59 12.20
CA ASN A 232 29.08 -18.50 11.05
C ASN A 232 29.43 -17.76 9.73
N PRO A 233 30.41 -18.26 8.95
CA PRO A 233 30.86 -17.61 7.72
C PRO A 233 29.76 -17.50 6.65
N ASP A 234 28.87 -18.48 6.54
CA ASP A 234 27.78 -18.49 5.55
C ASP A 234 26.74 -17.41 5.86
N LEU A 235 26.37 -17.28 7.14
CA LEU A 235 25.47 -16.22 7.58
C LEU A 235 26.10 -14.84 7.39
N LYS A 236 27.41 -14.72 7.64
CA LYS A 236 28.13 -13.48 7.39
C LYS A 236 28.19 -13.13 5.91
N ARG A 237 28.41 -14.12 5.03
CA ARG A 237 28.36 -13.96 3.56
C ARG A 237 26.96 -13.50 3.12
N LEU A 238 25.90 -14.14 3.62
CA LEU A 238 24.51 -13.77 3.35
C LEU A 238 24.16 -12.36 3.83
N GLY A 239 24.62 -11.99 5.04
CA GLY A 239 24.43 -10.64 5.58
C GLY A 239 25.10 -9.58 4.69
N ARG A 240 26.31 -9.86 4.19
CA ARG A 240 27.04 -8.94 3.28
C ARG A 240 26.34 -8.78 1.94
N SER A 241 25.85 -9.86 1.34
CA SER A 241 25.15 -9.79 0.04
C SER A 241 23.79 -9.10 0.16
N SER A 242 23.11 -9.24 1.30
CA SER A 242 21.78 -8.65 1.53
C SER A 242 21.82 -7.19 1.99
N PHE A 243 22.97 -6.71 2.48
CA PHE A 243 23.09 -5.37 3.08
C PHE A 243 22.73 -4.23 2.12
N SER A 244 23.16 -4.30 0.86
CA SER A 244 22.82 -3.26 -0.11
C SER A 244 21.32 -3.21 -0.40
N SER A 245 20.65 -4.35 -0.42
CA SER A 245 19.23 -4.47 -0.74
C SER A 245 18.34 -3.88 0.35
N ILE A 246 18.66 -4.13 1.62
CA ILE A 246 17.89 -3.58 2.73
C ILE A 246 17.99 -2.05 2.86
N LEU A 247 19.05 -1.43 2.33
CA LEU A 247 19.15 0.04 2.27
C LEU A 247 18.07 0.62 1.36
N PHE A 248 17.58 -0.16 0.39
CA PHE A 248 16.44 0.19 -0.47
C PHE A 248 15.14 -0.50 -0.04
N SER A 249 15.07 -0.98 1.22
CA SER A 249 13.93 -1.74 1.75
C SER A 249 13.56 -2.99 0.93
N VAL A 250 14.49 -3.54 0.15
CA VAL A 250 14.31 -4.78 -0.62
C VAL A 250 14.64 -5.97 0.29
N SER A 251 13.68 -6.88 0.42
CA SER A 251 13.67 -7.90 1.48
C SER A 251 14.06 -9.29 0.99
N GLU A 252 13.85 -9.53 -0.30
CA GLU A 252 13.95 -10.81 -0.97
C GLU A 252 15.30 -11.52 -0.73
N PRO A 253 16.46 -10.85 -0.79
CA PRO A 253 17.74 -11.53 -0.59
C PRO A 253 17.88 -12.20 0.78
N ILE A 254 17.44 -11.52 1.85
CA ILE A 254 17.52 -12.08 3.20
C ILE A 254 16.33 -13.00 3.49
N LEU A 255 15.14 -12.68 2.97
CA LEU A 255 13.92 -13.46 3.20
C LEU A 255 14.05 -14.87 2.63
N TYR A 256 14.58 -15.00 1.42
CA TYR A 256 14.81 -16.28 0.78
C TYR A 256 16.16 -16.91 1.16
N GLY A 257 17.19 -16.10 1.43
CA GLY A 257 18.50 -16.62 1.86
C GLY A 257 18.53 -17.16 3.28
N LEU A 258 17.74 -16.58 4.21
CA LEU A 258 17.64 -17.00 5.61
C LEU A 258 16.43 -17.91 5.89
N PRO A 259 16.04 -18.72 4.89
CA PRO A 259 14.65 -19.09 4.57
C PRO A 259 13.66 -18.68 5.66
N ILE A 260 13.26 -17.40 5.69
CA ILE A 260 12.32 -16.91 6.70
C ILE A 260 10.94 -17.55 6.47
N THR A 261 10.61 -17.73 5.18
CA THR A 261 9.45 -18.47 4.70
C THR A 261 9.39 -19.85 5.35
N MET A 262 8.27 -20.17 6.00
CA MET A 262 8.03 -21.44 6.69
C MET A 262 9.04 -21.80 7.80
N ASN A 263 9.82 -20.84 8.32
CA ASN A 263 10.77 -21.10 9.39
C ASN A 263 10.16 -20.87 10.78
N PRO A 264 9.94 -21.95 11.57
CA PRO A 264 9.27 -21.84 12.87
C PRO A 264 10.09 -21.07 13.91
N TYR A 265 11.41 -20.96 13.75
CA TYR A 265 12.27 -20.21 14.67
C TYR A 265 12.11 -18.69 14.51
N LEU A 266 11.70 -18.24 13.33
CA LEU A 266 11.53 -16.82 13.00
C LEU A 266 10.05 -16.42 12.91
N LEU A 267 9.11 -17.38 12.92
CA LEU A 267 7.67 -17.16 12.81
C LEU A 267 7.14 -16.14 13.82
N VAL A 268 7.39 -16.34 15.12
CA VAL A 268 6.83 -15.48 16.17
C VAL A 268 7.30 -14.01 16.04
N PRO A 269 8.60 -13.71 15.96
CA PRO A 269 9.04 -12.32 15.80
C PRO A 269 8.60 -11.72 14.46
N PHE A 270 8.59 -12.50 13.37
CA PHE A 270 8.16 -12.02 12.06
C PHE A 270 6.67 -11.69 12.00
N LEU A 271 5.82 -12.62 12.45
CA LEU A 271 4.37 -12.54 12.31
C LEU A 271 3.71 -11.66 13.39
N PHE A 272 4.16 -11.72 14.64
CA PHE A 272 3.57 -10.98 15.75
C PHE A 272 4.42 -9.80 16.22
N GLY A 273 5.74 -9.93 16.15
CA GLY A 273 6.64 -8.88 16.60
C GLY A 273 6.60 -7.64 15.71
N THR A 274 6.67 -7.83 14.39
CA THR A 274 6.56 -6.75 13.39
C THR A 274 5.30 -5.89 13.57
N PRO A 275 4.06 -6.43 13.63
CA PRO A 275 2.87 -5.60 13.80
C PRO A 275 2.83 -4.88 15.16
N LEU A 276 3.38 -5.48 16.23
CA LEU A 276 3.49 -4.80 17.52
C LEU A 276 4.43 -3.59 17.45
N LEU A 277 5.57 -3.71 16.76
CA LEU A 277 6.46 -2.58 16.50
C LEU A 277 5.81 -1.52 15.62
N GLY A 278 5.03 -1.93 14.61
CA GLY A 278 4.21 -1.01 13.81
C GLY A 278 3.24 -0.19 14.67
N VAL A 279 2.54 -0.83 15.60
CA VAL A 279 1.65 -0.16 16.57
C VAL A 279 2.43 0.78 17.49
N ALA A 280 3.59 0.36 17.99
CA ALA A 280 4.43 1.20 18.84
C ALA A 280 4.86 2.48 18.09
N GLN A 281 5.31 2.36 16.85
CA GLN A 281 5.64 3.51 16.00
C GLN A 281 4.43 4.42 15.77
N TRP A 282 3.24 3.86 15.52
CA TRP A 282 2.00 4.65 15.40
C TRP A 282 1.77 5.52 16.64
N PHE A 283 1.99 4.98 17.86
CA PHE A 283 1.88 5.78 19.09
C PHE A 283 2.96 6.85 19.22
N VAL A 284 4.20 6.60 18.78
CA VAL A 284 5.26 7.63 18.76
C VAL A 284 4.83 8.84 17.93
N PHE A 285 4.23 8.61 16.77
CA PHE A 285 3.65 9.67 15.95
C PHE A 285 2.42 10.31 16.58
N LYS A 286 1.50 9.50 17.14
CA LYS A 286 0.28 9.99 17.80
C LYS A 286 0.57 10.92 18.97
N LEU A 287 1.61 10.62 19.74
CA LEU A 287 2.06 11.42 20.88
C LEU A 287 2.87 12.66 20.46
N GLY A 288 3.20 12.80 19.18
CA GLY A 288 3.95 13.94 18.64
C GLY A 288 5.43 13.95 19.04
N TRP A 289 6.01 12.77 19.31
CA TRP A 289 7.46 12.65 19.58
C TRP A 289 8.27 12.87 18.30
N VAL A 290 7.72 12.46 17.15
CA VAL A 290 8.29 12.62 15.80
C VAL A 290 7.23 13.22 14.87
N ALA A 291 7.67 14.03 13.90
CA ALA A 291 6.79 14.63 12.89
C ALA A 291 6.14 13.58 12.00
N LEU A 292 4.85 13.75 11.70
CA LEU A 292 4.11 12.84 10.83
C LEU A 292 4.78 12.75 9.45
N PRO A 293 4.80 11.55 8.80
CA PRO A 293 5.42 11.37 7.50
C PRO A 293 4.51 11.91 6.37
N ALA A 294 4.39 13.23 6.32
CA ALA A 294 3.44 13.97 5.50
C ALA A 294 3.97 14.34 4.10
N PHE A 295 5.26 14.13 3.83
CA PHE A 295 5.85 14.43 2.51
C PHE A 295 6.14 13.14 1.76
N HIS A 296 5.64 13.05 0.52
CA HIS A 296 5.98 11.95 -0.36
C HIS A 296 7.42 12.08 -0.83
N VAL A 297 8.20 11.01 -0.65
CA VAL A 297 9.60 10.91 -1.06
C VAL A 297 9.68 9.79 -2.08
N ALA A 298 10.53 9.93 -3.09
CA ALA A 298 10.87 8.80 -3.95
C ALA A 298 11.58 7.71 -3.11
N ASP A 299 11.72 6.50 -3.66
CA ASP A 299 12.41 5.35 -3.03
C ASP A 299 13.91 5.58 -2.82
N LEU A 300 14.22 6.53 -1.95
CA LEU A 300 15.55 6.89 -1.53
C LEU A 300 16.07 5.86 -0.53
N PRO A 301 17.38 5.59 -0.56
CA PRO A 301 17.96 4.66 0.38
C PRO A 301 17.85 5.18 1.82
N LEU A 302 17.81 4.24 2.76
CA LEU A 302 17.95 4.54 4.18
C LEU A 302 19.30 5.24 4.43
N PRO A 303 19.33 6.27 5.29
CA PRO A 303 18.22 6.75 6.12
C PRO A 303 17.44 7.95 5.53
N PHE A 304 17.68 8.31 4.26
CA PHE A 304 17.18 9.55 3.67
C PHE A 304 15.65 9.54 3.50
N SER A 305 15.05 8.41 3.13
CA SER A 305 13.59 8.28 3.00
C SER A 305 12.83 8.56 4.31
N VAL A 306 13.36 8.06 5.43
CA VAL A 306 12.82 8.30 6.79
C VAL A 306 12.89 9.78 7.16
N LEU A 307 14.04 10.41 6.92
CA LEU A 307 14.24 11.82 7.24
C LEU A 307 13.37 12.72 6.38
N LEU A 308 13.35 12.51 5.06
CA LEU A 308 12.70 13.41 4.12
C LEU A 308 11.18 13.29 4.14
N SER A 309 10.64 12.14 4.57
CA SER A 309 9.19 11.97 4.67
C SER A 309 8.56 12.75 5.81
N THR A 310 9.33 13.00 6.88
CA THR A 310 8.91 13.75 8.08
C THR A 310 9.52 15.15 8.15
N LEU A 311 10.63 15.37 7.46
CA LEU A 311 11.56 16.49 7.59
C LEU A 311 12.10 16.69 9.03
N ASP A 312 11.97 15.71 9.91
CA ASP A 312 12.35 15.78 11.33
C ASP A 312 13.46 14.78 11.65
N TRP A 313 14.59 15.25 12.16
CA TRP A 313 15.74 14.40 12.51
C TRP A 313 15.40 13.34 13.57
N ARG A 314 14.37 13.54 14.39
CA ARG A 314 13.91 12.56 15.39
C ARG A 314 13.41 11.28 14.72
N SER A 315 13.00 11.34 13.46
CA SER A 315 12.65 10.17 12.67
C SER A 315 13.84 9.22 12.49
N LEU A 316 15.06 9.74 12.39
CA LEU A 316 16.30 8.95 12.34
C LEU A 316 16.53 8.19 13.64
N VAL A 317 16.25 8.84 14.77
CA VAL A 317 16.34 8.22 16.10
C VAL A 317 15.28 7.12 16.22
N LEU A 318 14.05 7.39 15.79
CA LEU A 318 12.98 6.39 15.77
C LEU A 318 13.38 5.17 14.94
N ALA A 319 13.85 5.37 13.71
CA ALA A 319 14.37 4.31 12.85
C ALA A 319 15.48 3.48 13.55
N ALA A 320 16.47 4.15 14.13
CA ALA A 320 17.55 3.48 14.86
C ALA A 320 17.05 2.67 16.07
N VAL A 321 16.07 3.19 16.82
CA VAL A 321 15.44 2.48 17.94
C VAL A 321 14.62 1.30 17.43
N THR A 322 13.80 1.49 16.40
CA THR A 322 12.99 0.43 15.79
C THR A 322 13.85 -0.73 15.32
N ILE A 323 14.95 -0.46 14.61
CA ILE A 323 15.84 -1.53 14.13
C ILE A 323 16.56 -2.21 15.29
N ALA A 324 16.97 -1.48 16.33
CA ALA A 324 17.61 -2.07 17.51
C ALA A 324 16.65 -3.01 18.28
N VAL A 325 15.38 -2.60 18.45
CA VAL A 325 14.36 -3.45 19.08
C VAL A 325 14.03 -4.64 18.19
N ALA A 326 13.93 -4.47 16.87
CA ALA A 326 13.75 -5.57 15.93
C ALA A 326 14.93 -6.57 15.98
N THR A 327 16.17 -6.08 16.08
CA THR A 327 17.37 -6.92 16.26
C THR A 327 17.27 -7.74 17.54
N ALA A 328 16.88 -7.12 18.67
CA ALA A 328 16.67 -7.85 19.93
C ALA A 328 15.53 -8.88 19.83
N MET A 329 14.47 -8.55 19.09
CA MET A 329 13.31 -9.41 18.84
C MET A 329 13.67 -10.65 18.00
N TYR A 330 14.49 -10.51 16.97
CA TYR A 330 14.91 -11.62 16.09
C TYR A 330 16.08 -12.44 16.64
N ALA A 331 16.93 -11.87 17.50
CA ALA A 331 18.16 -12.51 17.97
C ALA A 331 17.93 -13.92 18.56
N PRO A 332 16.94 -14.18 19.43
CA PRO A 332 16.74 -15.50 20.03
C PRO A 332 16.42 -16.57 18.98
N GLY A 333 15.58 -16.22 17.98
CA GLY A 333 15.18 -17.12 16.91
C GLY A 333 16.34 -17.48 15.99
N LEU A 334 17.12 -16.48 15.58
CA LEU A 334 18.27 -16.69 14.71
C LEU A 334 19.36 -17.51 15.39
N ILE A 335 19.70 -17.21 16.65
CA ILE A 335 20.72 -17.94 17.41
C ILE A 335 20.33 -19.42 17.57
N ARG A 336 19.04 -19.70 17.76
CA ARG A 336 18.56 -21.08 17.87
C ARG A 336 18.62 -21.80 16.51
N TRP A 337 18.19 -21.14 15.44
CA TRP A 337 18.24 -21.69 14.10
C TRP A 337 19.69 -21.98 13.65
N SER A 338 20.63 -21.08 13.94
CA SER A 338 22.04 -21.24 13.55
C SER A 338 22.77 -22.39 14.26
N LYS A 339 22.23 -22.89 15.38
CA LYS A 339 22.77 -24.07 16.09
C LYS A 339 22.25 -25.39 15.52
N VAL A 340 21.07 -25.37 14.90
CA VAL A 340 20.41 -26.57 14.35
C VAL A 340 20.83 -26.81 12.92
N ARG A 341 21.19 -25.75 12.18
CA ARG A 341 21.75 -25.87 10.84
C ARG A 341 23.20 -26.38 10.95
N PRO A 342 23.54 -27.56 10.37
CA PRO A 342 24.93 -27.93 10.18
C PRO A 342 25.58 -26.86 9.31
N ALA A 343 26.79 -26.42 9.64
CA ALA A 343 27.57 -25.63 8.69
C ALA A 343 27.69 -26.46 7.40
N ASP A 344 27.39 -25.88 6.24
CA ASP A 344 27.63 -26.57 4.98
C ASP A 344 29.15 -26.73 4.86
N THR A 345 29.66 -27.94 5.09
CA THR A 345 31.06 -28.32 4.89
C THR A 345 31.36 -28.59 3.41
N SER A 346 30.60 -28.01 2.48
CA SER A 346 30.56 -28.44 1.07
C SER A 346 31.38 -27.58 0.09
N ASP A 347 32.35 -26.79 0.56
CA ASP A 347 33.35 -26.19 -0.34
C ASP A 347 34.60 -27.10 -0.54
N ASP A 348 34.74 -28.18 0.24
CA ASP A 348 35.86 -29.15 0.13
C ASP A 348 35.50 -30.47 -0.59
N ASP A 349 34.22 -30.71 -0.93
CA ASP A 349 33.77 -32.00 -1.54
C ASP A 349 33.85 -32.01 -3.08
N PHE A 350 34.22 -30.88 -3.69
CA PHE A 350 34.44 -30.78 -5.15
C PHE A 350 35.92 -30.79 -5.54
N THR A 351 36.84 -30.69 -4.59
CA THR A 351 38.29 -30.79 -4.84
C THR A 351 38.77 -32.22 -5.10
N ASP A 352 37.95 -33.22 -4.78
CA ASP A 352 38.25 -34.64 -5.03
C ASP A 352 37.64 -35.17 -6.35
N LEU A 353 36.92 -34.32 -7.09
CA LEU A 353 36.49 -34.66 -8.45
C LEU A 353 37.58 -34.22 -9.44
N ASP A 354 38.68 -34.97 -9.46
CA ASP A 354 39.61 -35.03 -10.59
C ASP A 354 38.82 -35.51 -11.83
N VAL A 355 38.14 -34.59 -12.49
CA VAL A 355 37.71 -34.77 -13.88
C VAL A 355 38.92 -34.56 -14.76
N ASP A 356 39.71 -35.62 -14.87
CA ASP A 356 40.68 -35.80 -15.96
C ASP A 356 39.91 -35.79 -17.29
N PHE A 357 39.94 -34.65 -17.99
CA PHE A 357 39.51 -34.52 -19.37
C PHE A 357 40.70 -34.55 -20.34
#